data_AF-A0A143BNC3-F1
#
_entry.id   AF-A0A143BNC3-F1
#
_cell.length_a   1.000
_cell.length_b   1.000
_cell.length_c   1.000
_cell.angle_alpha   90.00
_cell.angle_beta   90.00
_cell.angle_gamma   90.00
#
_symmetry.space_group_name_H-M   'P 1'
#
loop_
_entity.id
_entity.type
_entity.pdbx_description
1 polymer ?
#
loop_
_entity_poly.entity_id
_entity_poly.type
_entity_poly.pdbx_seq_one_letter_code
_entity_poly.pdbx_strand_id
1 'polypeptide(L)'
;MPRLLPDLTPVTTQFDRAVDAEAQHQPLPHVVPVTERDLAHLPAPVARYLRRAGVVGRPRVHNFVVEMDAELSRGPGQPWMHTPVLQVSFVDHPARLFLLRTTMHGLPVSGLHSYSDEGASMHIRLLSLLHLVDADGDAFARAETVTVLNDFCVLAPAVLIDERFVWHPINAHEARVTFHNGARVVSASLRFNDDGDLIDFSSDDRHALPGDGDVWTTPLRAYHEFGVARLASEGDAVWHYTDRPAWTYGKFHIRSVRYNVPAPELPHAKALAEGHATS
;
A
#
# COMPACT_ATOMS: atom_id res chain seq x y z
N MET A 1 16.50 24.49 -24.46
CA MET A 1 15.46 24.30 -23.42
C MET A 1 16.11 24.56 -22.07
N PRO A 2 15.55 25.43 -21.22
CA PRO A 2 16.11 25.65 -19.89
C PRO A 2 15.98 24.35 -19.10
N ARG A 3 17.11 23.84 -18.59
CA ARG A 3 17.08 22.77 -17.58
C ARG A 3 16.37 23.34 -16.37
N LEU A 4 15.16 22.86 -16.09
CA LEU A 4 14.49 23.09 -14.81
C LEU A 4 15.50 22.70 -13.71
N LEU A 5 15.74 23.62 -12.78
CA LEU A 5 16.50 23.31 -11.58
C LEU A 5 15.77 22.16 -10.87
N PRO A 6 16.49 21.18 -10.29
CA PRO A 6 15.85 20.13 -9.52
C PRO A 6 15.08 20.77 -8.37
N ASP A 7 13.84 20.35 -8.13
CA ASP A 7 13.08 20.77 -6.95
C ASP A 7 13.90 20.42 -5.72
N LEU A 8 14.25 21.40 -4.89
CA LEU A 8 15.06 21.21 -3.68
C LEU A 8 14.19 21.01 -2.42
N THR A 9 12.87 20.93 -2.56
CA THR A 9 11.96 20.72 -1.43
C THR A 9 12.28 19.40 -0.71
N PRO A 10 12.49 19.41 0.63
CA PRO A 10 12.71 18.18 1.38
C PRO A 10 11.57 17.18 1.18
N VAL A 11 11.89 15.88 1.10
CA VAL A 11 10.90 14.79 0.94
C VAL A 11 9.83 14.83 2.02
N THR A 12 10.20 15.17 3.25
CA THR A 12 9.26 15.33 4.38
C THR A 12 8.29 16.48 4.14
N THR A 13 8.75 17.60 3.59
CA THR A 13 7.87 18.73 3.23
C THR A 13 6.98 18.40 2.03
N GLN A 14 7.47 17.62 1.07
CA GLN A 14 6.64 17.12 -0.03
C GLN A 14 5.53 16.20 0.49
N PHE A 15 5.85 15.27 1.40
CA PHE A 15 4.88 14.42 2.08
C PHE A 15 3.83 15.24 2.82
N ASP A 16 4.25 16.21 3.64
CA ASP A 16 3.34 17.02 4.45
C ASP A 16 2.34 17.80 3.56
N ARG A 17 2.85 18.42 2.49
CA ARG A 17 2.01 19.14 1.53
C ARG A 17 1.04 18.21 0.80
N ALA A 18 1.49 17.01 0.44
CA ALA A 18 0.63 16.03 -0.23
C ALA A 18 -0.48 15.54 0.70
N VAL A 19 -0.18 15.26 1.98
CA VAL A 19 -1.19 14.90 2.98
C VAL A 19 -2.24 16.01 3.10
N ASP A 20 -1.80 17.26 3.25
CA ASP A 20 -2.72 18.40 3.39
C ASP A 20 -3.57 18.62 2.14
N ALA A 21 -2.97 18.48 0.95
CA ALA A 21 -3.67 18.63 -0.33
C ALA A 21 -4.74 17.56 -0.52
N GLU A 22 -4.41 16.29 -0.28
CA GLU A 22 -5.37 15.19 -0.38
C GLU A 22 -6.49 15.31 0.65
N ALA A 23 -6.17 15.72 1.89
CA ALA A 23 -7.18 15.93 2.92
C ALA A 23 -8.16 17.07 2.59
N GLN A 24 -7.70 18.10 1.87
CA GLN A 24 -8.55 19.16 1.36
C GLN A 24 -9.39 18.72 0.16
N HIS A 25 -8.81 17.88 -0.71
CA HIS A 25 -9.49 17.37 -1.91
C HIS A 25 -10.54 16.31 -1.56
N GLN A 26 -10.30 15.51 -0.52
CA GLN A 26 -11.10 14.36 -0.12
C GLN A 26 -11.53 14.48 1.35
N PRO A 27 -12.36 15.48 1.71
CA PRO A 27 -12.82 15.66 3.09
C PRO A 27 -13.68 14.47 3.53
N LEU A 28 -13.55 14.07 4.80
CA LEU A 28 -14.34 12.97 5.34
C LEU A 28 -15.85 13.25 5.21
N PRO A 29 -16.62 12.38 4.56
CA PRO A 29 -18.06 12.54 4.43
C PRO A 29 -18.79 12.11 5.71
N HIS A 30 -20.11 12.16 5.67
CA HIS A 30 -20.94 11.61 6.73
C HIS A 30 -20.71 10.10 6.90
N VAL A 31 -20.77 9.65 8.16
CA VAL A 31 -20.56 8.25 8.52
C VAL A 31 -21.66 7.39 7.93
N VAL A 32 -21.31 6.56 6.96
CA VAL A 32 -22.15 5.49 6.42
C VAL A 32 -21.54 4.15 6.83
N PRO A 33 -22.27 3.28 7.57
CA PRO A 33 -21.74 1.99 7.95
C PRO A 33 -21.73 1.01 6.78
N VAL A 34 -20.77 0.09 6.77
CA VAL A 34 -20.79 -1.13 5.97
C VAL A 34 -21.88 -2.05 6.54
N THR A 35 -22.72 -2.60 5.67
CA THR A 35 -23.83 -3.47 6.05
C THR A 35 -23.66 -4.87 5.43
N GLU A 36 -24.36 -5.87 5.98
CA GLU A 36 -24.42 -7.21 5.37
C GLU A 36 -24.94 -7.18 3.93
N ARG A 37 -25.79 -6.22 3.58
CA ARG A 37 -26.30 -6.06 2.22
C ARG A 37 -25.19 -5.64 1.25
N ASP A 38 -24.23 -4.84 1.71
CA ASP A 38 -23.08 -4.43 0.88
C ASP A 38 -22.21 -5.63 0.50
N LEU A 39 -22.19 -6.70 1.31
CA LEU A 39 -21.41 -7.92 1.03
C LEU A 39 -22.11 -8.87 0.03
N ALA A 40 -23.39 -8.65 -0.29
CA ALA A 40 -24.20 -9.64 -1.00
C ALA A 40 -23.73 -9.93 -2.45
N HIS A 41 -23.02 -8.99 -3.06
CA HIS A 41 -22.50 -9.12 -4.43
C HIS A 41 -21.10 -9.75 -4.47
N LEU A 42 -20.44 -9.93 -3.31
CA LEU A 42 -19.07 -10.43 -3.23
C LEU A 42 -19.01 -11.96 -3.32
N PRO A 43 -17.93 -12.53 -3.88
CA PRO A 43 -17.64 -13.95 -3.77
C PRO A 43 -17.62 -14.40 -2.31
N ALA A 44 -18.09 -15.63 -2.06
CA ALA A 44 -18.13 -16.22 -0.73
C ALA A 44 -16.83 -16.08 0.08
N PRO A 45 -15.62 -16.37 -0.46
CA PRO A 45 -14.38 -16.20 0.32
C PRO A 45 -14.12 -14.74 0.73
N VAL A 46 -14.43 -13.78 -0.15
CA VAL A 46 -14.25 -12.34 0.12
C VAL A 46 -15.25 -11.86 1.17
N ALA A 47 -16.52 -12.25 1.06
CA ALA A 47 -17.53 -11.91 2.06
C ALA A 47 -17.20 -12.50 3.45
N ARG A 48 -16.63 -13.72 3.51
CA ARG A 48 -16.13 -14.30 4.78
C ARG A 48 -14.97 -13.49 5.33
N TYR A 49 -14.02 -13.12 4.48
CA TYR A 49 -12.89 -12.28 4.87
C TYR A 49 -13.33 -10.94 5.48
N LEU A 50 -14.25 -10.22 4.83
CA LEU A 50 -14.75 -8.94 5.36
C LEU A 50 -15.46 -9.10 6.71
N ARG A 51 -16.29 -10.13 6.88
CA ARG A 51 -16.92 -10.41 8.19
C ARG A 51 -15.88 -10.68 9.26
N ARG A 52 -14.86 -11.49 8.94
CA ARG A 52 -13.78 -11.84 9.86
C ARG A 52 -12.85 -10.66 10.16
N ALA A 53 -12.65 -9.76 9.21
CA ALA A 53 -11.95 -8.50 9.41
C ALA A 53 -12.71 -7.53 10.33
N GLY A 54 -13.98 -7.81 10.67
CA GLY A 54 -14.76 -7.02 11.60
C GLY A 54 -15.33 -5.73 11.03
N VAL A 55 -15.38 -5.58 9.69
CA VAL A 55 -15.75 -4.31 9.05
C VAL A 55 -17.26 -4.06 8.99
N VAL A 56 -18.09 -5.10 9.11
CA VAL A 56 -19.56 -4.94 9.08
C VAL A 56 -20.03 -4.19 10.33
N GLY A 57 -20.86 -3.16 10.12
CA GLY A 57 -21.31 -2.22 11.14
C GLY A 57 -20.33 -1.08 11.43
N ARG A 58 -19.15 -1.08 10.82
CA ARG A 58 -18.16 0.02 10.92
C ARG A 58 -18.36 1.03 9.80
N PRO A 59 -17.95 2.29 9.98
CA PRO A 59 -17.93 3.27 8.90
C PRO A 59 -17.18 2.75 7.67
N ARG A 60 -17.66 3.12 6.47
CA ARG A 60 -16.87 3.01 5.24
C ARG A 60 -15.54 3.75 5.41
N VAL A 61 -14.49 3.26 4.77
CA VAL A 61 -13.14 3.80 4.88
C VAL A 61 -12.90 4.79 3.75
N HIS A 62 -12.54 6.02 4.10
CA HIS A 62 -12.23 7.12 3.17
C HIS A 62 -10.75 7.50 3.19
N ASN A 63 -10.10 7.33 4.34
CA ASN A 63 -8.64 7.36 4.46
C ASN A 63 -8.18 6.37 5.54
N PHE A 64 -6.89 6.04 5.49
CA PHE A 64 -6.24 5.28 6.53
C PHE A 64 -4.78 5.68 6.70
N VAL A 65 -4.30 5.52 7.93
CA VAL A 65 -2.93 5.79 8.34
C VAL A 65 -2.34 4.50 8.88
N VAL A 66 -1.16 4.13 8.39
CA VAL A 66 -0.42 2.95 8.85
C VAL A 66 0.97 3.33 9.28
N GLU A 67 1.35 2.90 10.47
CA GLU A 67 2.73 2.91 10.93
C GLU A 67 3.25 1.47 10.92
N MET A 68 4.39 1.26 10.28
CA MET A 68 4.98 -0.07 10.16
C MET A 68 6.50 0.00 10.25
N ASP A 69 7.12 -1.13 10.59
CA ASP A 69 8.55 -1.35 10.41
C ASP A 69 8.74 -2.18 9.15
N ALA A 70 9.69 -1.79 8.29
CA ALA A 70 9.98 -2.47 7.05
C ALA A 70 11.45 -2.91 6.99
N GLU A 71 11.69 -4.08 6.40
CA GLU A 71 12.98 -4.54 5.95
C GLU A 71 12.98 -4.55 4.42
N LEU A 72 13.88 -3.79 3.80
CA LEU A 72 13.97 -3.69 2.35
C LEU A 72 15.34 -4.17 1.87
N SER A 73 15.36 -5.01 0.84
CA SER A 73 16.57 -5.47 0.17
C SER A 73 16.62 -4.93 -1.25
N ARG A 74 17.81 -4.48 -1.68
CA ARG A 74 18.05 -3.97 -3.05
C ARG A 74 18.48 -5.06 -4.03
N GLY A 75 18.75 -6.27 -3.56
CA GLY A 75 19.14 -7.38 -4.41
C GLY A 75 19.58 -8.62 -3.61
N PRO A 76 19.61 -9.80 -4.23
CA PRO A 76 20.14 -11.01 -3.61
C PRO A 76 21.55 -10.80 -3.05
N GLY A 77 21.78 -11.17 -1.80
CA GLY A 77 23.06 -11.03 -1.11
C GLY A 77 23.41 -9.61 -0.65
N GLN A 78 22.55 -8.61 -0.89
CA GLN A 78 22.72 -7.27 -0.34
C GLN A 78 22.20 -7.18 1.10
N PRO A 79 22.79 -6.31 1.95
CA PRO A 79 22.27 -6.06 3.30
C PRO A 79 20.82 -5.59 3.29
N TRP A 80 20.06 -6.01 4.29
CA TRP A 80 18.70 -5.52 4.53
C TRP A 80 18.76 -4.13 5.16
N MET A 81 17.90 -3.25 4.68
CA MET A 81 17.69 -1.92 5.23
C MET A 81 16.46 -1.96 6.12
N HIS A 82 16.66 -1.71 7.41
CA HIS A 82 15.57 -1.54 8.35
C HIS A 82 15.11 -0.08 8.32
N THR A 83 13.82 0.15 8.14
CA THR A 83 13.27 1.51 8.11
C THR A 83 11.88 1.54 8.72
N PRO A 84 11.60 2.48 9.66
CA PRO A 84 10.24 2.81 9.98
C PRO A 84 9.57 3.46 8.76
N VAL A 85 8.27 3.24 8.65
CA VAL A 85 7.41 3.75 7.59
C VAL A 85 6.17 4.40 8.19
N LEU A 86 5.80 5.54 7.60
CA LEU A 86 4.50 6.16 7.77
C LEU A 86 3.80 6.17 6.41
N GLN A 87 2.63 5.54 6.35
CA GLN A 87 1.77 5.58 5.19
C GLN A 87 0.48 6.34 5.51
N VAL A 88 0.09 7.26 4.63
CA VAL A 88 -1.24 7.87 4.61
C VAL A 88 -1.85 7.55 3.26
N SER A 89 -3.09 7.07 3.25
CA SER A 89 -3.78 6.67 2.02
C SER A 89 -5.22 7.14 2.02
N PHE A 90 -5.70 7.51 0.83
CA PHE A 90 -7.05 8.00 0.57
C PHE A 90 -7.74 7.08 -0.44
N VAL A 91 -9.06 6.96 -0.33
CA VAL A 91 -9.83 5.89 -1.00
C VAL A 91 -10.67 6.39 -2.17
N ASP A 92 -11.35 7.54 -2.02
CA ASP A 92 -12.34 7.99 -2.99
C ASP A 92 -11.66 8.33 -4.33
N HIS A 93 -10.58 9.12 -4.24
CA HIS A 93 -9.56 9.31 -5.27
C HIS A 93 -8.28 8.64 -4.77
N PRO A 94 -7.97 7.40 -5.21
CA PRO A 94 -6.90 6.61 -4.62
C PRO A 94 -5.57 7.36 -4.62
N ALA A 95 -5.09 7.69 -3.42
CA ALA A 95 -3.81 8.31 -3.20
C ALA A 95 -3.05 7.52 -2.13
N ARG A 96 -1.75 7.31 -2.34
CA ARG A 96 -0.87 6.57 -1.42
C ARG A 96 0.39 7.36 -1.20
N LEU A 97 0.62 7.80 0.04
CA LEU A 97 1.79 8.55 0.46
C LEU A 97 2.58 7.68 1.43
N PHE A 98 3.65 7.06 0.96
CA PHE A 98 4.49 6.14 1.73
C PHE A 98 5.84 6.78 2.00
N LEU A 99 6.03 7.24 3.23
CA LEU A 99 7.25 7.89 3.69
C LEU A 99 8.10 6.89 4.46
N LEU A 100 9.37 6.79 4.09
CA LEU A 100 10.40 6.07 4.84
C LEU A 100 11.52 7.03 5.26
N ARG A 101 12.08 6.79 6.45
CA ARG A 101 13.22 7.55 6.99
C ARG A 101 14.19 6.59 7.65
N THR A 102 15.42 6.55 7.16
CA THR A 102 16.45 5.63 7.65
C THR A 102 17.85 6.25 7.52
N THR A 103 18.88 5.48 7.86
CA THR A 103 20.28 5.85 7.65
C THR A 103 20.98 4.80 6.80
N MET A 104 21.83 5.24 5.87
CA MET A 104 22.64 4.37 5.02
C MET A 104 24.10 4.82 5.13
N HIS A 105 24.98 3.93 5.59
CA HIS A 105 26.39 4.25 5.89
C HIS A 105 26.55 5.47 6.82
N GLY A 106 25.66 5.61 7.81
CA GLY A 106 25.67 6.73 8.76
C GLY A 106 25.06 8.04 8.23
N LEU A 107 24.51 8.05 7.02
CA LEU A 107 23.91 9.23 6.39
C LEU A 107 22.38 9.12 6.33
N PRO A 108 21.63 10.20 6.63
CA PRO A 108 20.18 10.17 6.56
C PRO A 108 19.67 9.99 5.13
N VAL A 109 18.69 9.09 4.99
CA VAL A 109 17.97 8.79 3.76
C VAL A 109 16.49 8.97 4.00
N SER A 110 15.78 9.61 3.08
CA SER A 110 14.32 9.68 3.11
C SER A 110 13.77 9.38 1.73
N GLY A 111 12.77 8.53 1.68
CA GLY A 111 12.07 8.17 0.44
C GLY A 111 10.60 8.49 0.59
N LEU A 112 10.02 9.11 -0.43
CA LEU A 112 8.58 9.25 -0.58
C LEU A 112 8.17 8.51 -1.84
N HIS A 113 7.31 7.53 -1.67
CA HIS A 113 6.64 6.88 -2.76
C HIS A 113 5.19 7.37 -2.78
N SER A 114 4.83 8.11 -3.83
CA SER A 114 3.55 8.78 -4.00
C SER A 114 2.76 8.21 -5.18
N TYR A 115 1.48 7.94 -4.97
CA TYR A 115 0.52 7.58 -6.01
C TYR A 115 -0.69 8.51 -5.94
N SER A 116 -1.23 8.92 -7.08
CA SER A 116 -2.49 9.64 -7.22
C SER A 116 -3.21 9.30 -8.53
N ASP A 117 -4.42 9.84 -8.73
CA ASP A 117 -5.19 9.68 -9.97
C ASP A 117 -4.44 10.18 -11.22
N GLU A 118 -3.58 11.19 -11.06
CA GLU A 118 -2.78 11.76 -12.16
C GLU A 118 -1.62 10.84 -12.57
N GLY A 119 -1.20 9.91 -11.72
CA GLY A 119 -0.08 9.00 -11.97
C GLY A 119 0.60 8.50 -10.71
N ALA A 120 1.62 7.67 -10.89
CA ALA A 120 2.50 7.27 -9.81
C ALA A 120 3.86 7.95 -9.99
N SER A 121 4.43 8.44 -8.90
CA SER A 121 5.80 8.94 -8.87
C SER A 121 6.52 8.38 -7.64
N MET A 122 7.75 7.91 -7.84
CA MET A 122 8.63 7.54 -6.74
C MET A 122 9.77 8.54 -6.67
N HIS A 123 9.90 9.22 -5.52
CA HIS A 123 10.96 10.18 -5.27
C HIS A 123 11.83 9.71 -4.09
N ILE A 124 13.02 9.20 -4.40
CA ILE A 124 14.00 8.79 -3.38
C ILE A 124 15.11 9.85 -3.31
N ARG A 125 15.37 10.38 -2.10
CA ARG A 125 16.49 11.31 -1.89
C ARG A 125 17.51 10.79 -0.88
N LEU A 126 18.77 10.90 -1.27
CA LEU A 126 19.93 10.72 -0.40
C LEU A 126 20.41 12.10 0.08
N LEU A 127 20.62 12.28 1.39
CA LEU A 127 21.10 13.54 1.99
C LEU A 127 20.21 14.79 1.73
N SER A 128 18.91 14.62 1.45
CA SER A 128 17.98 15.71 1.08
C SER A 128 18.37 16.56 -0.15
N LEU A 129 19.51 16.28 -0.78
CA LEU A 129 20.15 17.10 -1.81
C LEU A 129 20.33 16.36 -3.14
N LEU A 130 20.32 15.02 -3.15
CA LEU A 130 20.53 14.21 -4.35
C LEU A 130 19.29 13.35 -4.63
N HIS A 131 18.63 13.61 -5.77
CA HIS A 131 17.57 12.77 -6.33
C HIS A 131 18.20 11.51 -6.92
N LEU A 132 17.74 10.33 -6.47
CA LEU A 132 18.36 9.04 -6.84
C LEU A 132 17.59 8.30 -7.94
N VAL A 133 16.26 8.40 -7.95
CA VAL A 133 15.38 7.74 -8.93
C VAL A 133 14.11 8.59 -9.07
N ASP A 134 13.78 8.95 -10.31
CA ASP A 134 12.42 9.32 -10.74
C ASP A 134 11.95 8.20 -11.67
N ALA A 135 10.85 7.54 -11.33
CA ALA A 135 10.20 6.55 -12.18
C ALA A 135 8.83 7.07 -12.58
N ASP A 136 8.54 7.12 -13.87
CA ASP A 136 7.29 7.57 -14.47
C ASP A 136 6.86 6.65 -15.63
N GLY A 137 5.67 6.90 -16.18
CA GLY A 137 5.12 6.19 -17.33
C GLY A 137 4.09 5.10 -17.00
N ASP A 138 3.40 4.63 -18.05
CA ASP A 138 2.20 3.80 -17.91
C ASP A 138 2.46 2.45 -17.24
N ALA A 139 3.59 1.81 -17.53
CA ALA A 139 3.96 0.53 -16.92
C ALA A 139 4.22 0.68 -15.41
N PHE A 140 4.90 1.76 -15.00
CA PHE A 140 5.15 2.07 -13.59
C PHE A 140 3.84 2.43 -12.88
N ALA A 141 3.02 3.29 -13.48
CA ALA A 141 1.73 3.66 -12.93
C ALA A 141 0.81 2.44 -12.75
N ARG A 142 0.80 1.50 -13.72
CA ARG A 142 0.05 0.24 -13.62
C ARG A 142 0.57 -0.64 -12.48
N ALA A 143 1.88 -0.82 -12.37
CA ALA A 143 2.49 -1.56 -11.27
C ALA A 143 2.10 -0.95 -9.91
N GLU A 144 2.10 0.38 -9.79
CA GLU A 144 1.72 1.05 -8.55
C GLU A 144 0.22 1.02 -8.26
N THR A 145 -0.64 0.98 -9.29
CA THR A 145 -2.06 0.66 -9.10
C THR A 145 -2.25 -0.73 -8.48
N VAL A 146 -1.39 -1.71 -8.80
CA VAL A 146 -1.39 -3.02 -8.13
C VAL A 146 -0.99 -2.90 -6.65
N THR A 147 -0.01 -2.06 -6.31
CA THR A 147 0.34 -1.79 -4.90
C THR A 147 -0.84 -1.20 -4.14
N VAL A 148 -1.56 -0.24 -4.73
CA VAL A 148 -2.75 0.36 -4.12
C VAL A 148 -3.86 -0.68 -3.94
N LEU A 149 -4.08 -1.53 -4.95
CA LEU A 149 -5.02 -2.65 -4.84
C LEU A 149 -4.64 -3.61 -3.70
N ASN A 150 -3.34 -3.93 -3.57
CA ASN A 150 -2.83 -4.75 -2.48
C ASN A 150 -3.12 -4.11 -1.11
N ASP A 151 -2.81 -2.82 -0.95
CA ASP A 151 -3.07 -2.08 0.28
C ASP A 151 -4.55 -2.08 0.65
N PHE A 152 -5.47 -1.89 -0.32
CA PHE A 152 -6.90 -2.00 -0.04
C PHE A 152 -7.30 -3.42 0.40
N CYS A 153 -6.73 -4.45 -0.22
CA CYS A 153 -6.98 -5.84 0.17
C CYS A 153 -6.45 -6.18 1.57
N VAL A 154 -5.29 -5.65 1.96
CA VAL A 154 -4.56 -6.04 3.17
C VAL A 154 -4.83 -5.11 4.36
N LEU A 155 -4.90 -3.81 4.10
CA LEU A 155 -4.91 -2.75 5.12
C LEU A 155 -6.29 -2.11 5.29
N ALA A 156 -7.16 -2.16 4.29
CA ALA A 156 -8.47 -1.51 4.33
C ALA A 156 -9.60 -2.37 3.70
N PRO A 157 -9.85 -3.59 4.20
CA PRO A 157 -10.76 -4.56 3.56
C PRO A 157 -12.20 -4.07 3.39
N ALA A 158 -12.64 -3.07 4.18
CA ALA A 158 -13.94 -2.43 4.02
C ALA A 158 -14.13 -1.75 2.65
N VAL A 159 -13.03 -1.35 1.99
CA VAL A 159 -13.03 -0.70 0.67
C VAL A 159 -13.48 -1.66 -0.44
N LEU A 160 -13.32 -2.97 -0.23
CA LEU A 160 -13.58 -4.00 -1.25
C LEU A 160 -15.06 -4.18 -1.63
N ILE A 161 -15.99 -3.50 -0.94
CA ILE A 161 -17.43 -3.46 -1.28
C ILE A 161 -17.76 -2.46 -2.40
N ASP A 162 -16.80 -1.61 -2.75
CA ASP A 162 -16.95 -0.55 -3.74
C ASP A 162 -17.06 -1.13 -5.17
N GLU A 163 -17.87 -0.50 -6.02
CA GLU A 163 -18.14 -0.97 -7.39
C GLU A 163 -16.90 -0.95 -8.31
N ARG A 164 -15.85 -0.21 -7.94
CA ARG A 164 -14.55 -0.24 -8.62
C ARG A 164 -13.86 -1.60 -8.55
N PHE A 165 -14.27 -2.47 -7.63
CA PHE A 165 -13.75 -3.83 -7.46
C PHE A 165 -14.72 -4.84 -8.09
N VAL A 166 -14.42 -5.26 -9.31
CA VAL A 166 -15.21 -6.26 -10.02
C VAL A 166 -14.69 -7.65 -9.70
N TRP A 167 -15.54 -8.45 -9.05
CA TRP A 167 -15.15 -9.74 -8.50
C TRP A 167 -15.57 -10.93 -9.37
N HIS A 168 -14.68 -11.92 -9.43
CA HIS A 168 -14.90 -13.20 -10.10
C HIS A 168 -14.59 -14.35 -9.12
N PRO A 169 -15.58 -15.18 -8.75
CA PRO A 169 -15.33 -16.33 -7.89
C PRO A 169 -14.51 -17.39 -8.63
N ILE A 170 -13.47 -17.95 -7.99
CA ILE A 170 -12.70 -19.07 -8.55
C ILE A 170 -13.10 -20.37 -7.85
N ASN A 171 -12.97 -20.43 -6.53
CA ASN A 171 -13.32 -21.60 -5.73
C ASN A 171 -13.63 -21.19 -4.27
N ALA A 172 -13.73 -22.17 -3.36
CA ALA A 172 -14.05 -21.92 -1.96
C ALA A 172 -13.02 -21.04 -1.22
N HIS A 173 -11.77 -21.01 -1.69
CA HIS A 173 -10.62 -20.36 -1.05
C HIS A 173 -9.98 -19.30 -1.93
N GLU A 174 -10.56 -18.99 -3.09
CA GLU A 174 -9.93 -18.09 -4.05
C GLU A 174 -10.96 -17.27 -4.83
N ALA A 175 -10.63 -16.00 -5.05
CA ALA A 175 -11.37 -15.09 -5.90
C ALA A 175 -10.41 -14.17 -6.64
N ARG A 176 -10.79 -13.76 -7.86
CA ARG A 176 -10.08 -12.74 -8.61
C ARG A 176 -10.83 -11.42 -8.51
N VAL A 177 -10.09 -10.34 -8.38
CA VAL A 177 -10.60 -8.97 -8.43
C VAL A 177 -9.97 -8.23 -9.60
N THR A 178 -10.78 -7.43 -10.28
CA THR A 178 -10.33 -6.40 -11.22
C THR A 178 -10.66 -5.05 -10.62
N PHE A 179 -9.64 -4.22 -10.41
CA PHE A 179 -9.76 -2.89 -9.85
C PHE A 179 -9.71 -1.85 -10.96
N HIS A 180 -10.75 -1.03 -11.03
CA HIS A 180 -10.88 0.07 -11.96
C HIS A 180 -10.54 1.39 -11.25
N ASN A 181 -9.39 1.97 -11.60
CA ASN A 181 -9.00 3.31 -11.17
C ASN A 181 -8.83 4.24 -12.38
N GLY A 182 -9.91 4.90 -12.79
CA GLY A 182 -9.94 5.72 -14.00
C GLY A 182 -9.56 4.89 -15.23
N ALA A 183 -8.53 5.33 -15.96
CA ALA A 183 -8.01 4.61 -17.12
C ALA A 183 -7.16 3.37 -16.76
N ARG A 184 -6.76 3.22 -15.50
CA ARG A 184 -5.89 2.12 -15.05
C ARG A 184 -6.78 0.97 -14.56
N VAL A 185 -6.60 -0.19 -15.19
CA VAL A 185 -7.32 -1.42 -14.84
C VAL A 185 -6.28 -2.49 -14.55
N VAL A 186 -6.32 -3.02 -13.32
CA VAL A 186 -5.39 -4.06 -12.85
C VAL A 186 -6.16 -5.18 -12.18
N SER A 187 -5.57 -6.37 -12.11
CA SER A 187 -6.18 -7.54 -11.50
C SER A 187 -5.28 -8.24 -10.51
N ALA A 188 -5.90 -8.93 -9.56
CA ALA A 188 -5.21 -9.80 -8.61
C ALA A 188 -6.06 -11.01 -8.24
N SER A 189 -5.40 -12.13 -7.95
CA SER A 189 -6.00 -13.29 -7.28
C SER A 189 -5.75 -13.20 -5.78
N LEU A 190 -6.80 -13.40 -4.99
CA LEU A 190 -6.75 -13.44 -3.54
C LEU A 190 -6.99 -14.87 -3.06
N ARG A 191 -6.15 -15.32 -2.14
CA ARG A 191 -6.23 -16.66 -1.56
C ARG A 191 -6.51 -16.58 -0.07
N PHE A 192 -7.43 -17.41 0.40
CA PHE A 192 -7.95 -17.39 1.76
C PHE A 192 -7.79 -18.76 2.42
N ASN A 193 -7.53 -18.79 3.72
CA ASN A 193 -7.54 -20.05 4.47
C ASN A 193 -8.98 -20.48 4.85
N ASP A 194 -9.10 -21.62 5.52
CA ASP A 194 -10.39 -22.18 5.96
C ASP A 194 -11.14 -21.26 6.94
N ASP A 195 -10.38 -20.53 7.75
CA ASP A 195 -10.91 -19.56 8.71
C ASP A 195 -11.44 -18.29 8.01
N GLY A 196 -11.11 -18.07 6.74
CA GLY A 196 -11.49 -16.89 5.96
C GLY A 196 -10.49 -15.74 6.02
N ASP A 197 -9.28 -15.96 6.54
CA ASP A 197 -8.20 -14.96 6.49
C ASP A 197 -7.56 -14.92 5.10
N LEU A 198 -7.31 -13.72 4.59
CA LEU A 198 -6.49 -13.53 3.39
C LEU A 198 -5.05 -13.94 3.71
N ILE A 199 -4.54 -14.96 3.03
CA ILE A 199 -3.19 -15.48 3.25
C ILE A 199 -2.22 -15.12 2.12
N ASP A 200 -2.75 -14.68 0.98
CA ASP A 200 -1.92 -14.27 -0.15
C ASP A 200 -2.68 -13.36 -1.13
N PHE A 201 -1.92 -12.47 -1.74
CA PHE A 201 -2.31 -11.63 -2.85
C PHE A 201 -1.37 -11.95 -4.00
N SER A 202 -1.86 -12.12 -5.23
CA SER A 202 -1.03 -12.40 -6.40
C SER A 202 -1.49 -11.59 -7.61
N SER A 203 -0.55 -10.98 -8.33
CA SER A 203 -0.85 -10.24 -9.54
C SER A 203 0.26 -10.40 -10.58
N ASP A 204 -0.16 -10.64 -11.82
CA ASP A 204 0.72 -10.65 -13.01
C ASP A 204 0.88 -9.22 -13.57
N ASP A 205 0.21 -8.24 -12.97
CA ASP A 205 0.14 -6.88 -13.49
C ASP A 205 1.26 -5.97 -12.96
N ARG A 206 2.10 -6.49 -12.06
CA ARG A 206 3.23 -5.81 -11.42
C ARG A 206 4.53 -6.58 -11.66
N HIS A 207 5.25 -6.16 -12.70
CA HIS A 207 6.56 -6.72 -13.02
C HIS A 207 7.69 -6.06 -12.22
N ALA A 208 8.81 -6.76 -12.01
CA ALA A 208 10.01 -6.19 -11.40
C ALA A 208 10.69 -5.20 -12.35
N LEU A 209 10.79 -5.57 -13.63
CA LEU A 209 11.23 -4.75 -14.76
C LEU A 209 10.39 -5.15 -15.98
N PRO A 210 10.35 -4.36 -17.06
CA PRO A 210 9.68 -4.76 -18.29
C PRO A 210 10.18 -6.12 -18.80
N GLY A 211 9.31 -7.15 -18.75
CA GLY A 211 9.64 -8.52 -19.16
C GLY A 211 10.42 -9.35 -18.13
N ASP A 212 10.44 -8.94 -16.85
CA ASP A 212 11.10 -9.67 -15.77
C ASP A 212 10.30 -9.61 -14.46
N GLY A 213 10.29 -10.70 -13.69
CA GLY A 213 9.49 -10.84 -12.47
C GLY A 213 7.99 -10.90 -12.78
N ASP A 214 7.55 -11.98 -13.42
CA ASP A 214 6.22 -12.09 -14.04
C ASP A 214 5.05 -12.03 -13.06
N VAL A 215 5.27 -12.47 -11.81
CA VAL A 215 4.23 -12.49 -10.77
C VAL A 215 4.74 -11.81 -9.52
N TRP A 216 3.95 -10.90 -8.96
CA TRP A 216 4.18 -10.30 -7.66
C TRP A 216 3.19 -10.81 -6.63
N THR A 217 3.67 -11.16 -5.44
CA THR A 217 2.82 -11.68 -4.36
C THR A 217 3.04 -11.00 -3.02
N THR A 218 2.02 -11.07 -2.17
CA THR A 218 2.09 -10.66 -0.76
C THR A 218 1.59 -11.77 0.16
N PRO A 219 2.46 -12.71 0.58
CA PRO A 219 2.12 -13.69 1.60
C PRO A 219 1.87 -13.00 2.95
N LEU A 220 0.76 -13.33 3.60
CA LEU A 220 0.28 -12.66 4.82
C LEU A 220 0.20 -13.63 6.00
N ARG A 221 0.51 -13.13 7.20
CA ARG A 221 0.52 -13.93 8.44
C ARG A 221 0.28 -13.08 9.69
N ALA A 222 0.26 -13.76 10.84
CA ALA A 222 0.21 -13.16 12.18
C ALA A 222 -1.00 -12.23 12.41
N TYR A 223 -2.20 -12.66 12.02
CA TYR A 223 -3.40 -11.85 12.17
C TYR A 223 -3.72 -11.48 13.63
N HIS A 224 -4.06 -10.21 13.86
CA HIS A 224 -4.57 -9.72 15.13
C HIS A 224 -5.42 -8.44 14.96
N GLU A 225 -5.95 -7.93 16.07
CA GLU A 225 -6.83 -6.76 16.09
C GLU A 225 -6.03 -5.44 16.09
N PHE A 226 -6.31 -4.57 15.11
CA PHE A 226 -5.87 -3.18 15.07
C PHE A 226 -7.06 -2.26 15.35
N GLY A 227 -7.40 -2.15 16.64
CA GLY A 227 -8.55 -1.36 17.09
C GLY A 227 -9.88 -1.99 16.68
N VAL A 228 -10.42 -1.58 15.53
CA VAL A 228 -11.74 -2.03 15.04
C VAL A 228 -11.67 -3.05 13.91
N ALA A 229 -10.47 -3.30 13.35
CA ALA A 229 -10.27 -4.20 12.23
C ALA A 229 -9.26 -5.28 12.56
N ARG A 230 -9.54 -6.51 12.13
CA ARG A 230 -8.63 -7.64 12.23
C ARG A 230 -7.86 -7.83 10.93
N LEU A 231 -6.54 -7.68 10.96
CA LEU A 231 -5.68 -7.68 9.77
C LEU A 231 -4.46 -8.58 9.98
N ALA A 232 -3.81 -8.98 8.88
CA ALA A 232 -2.47 -9.56 8.94
C ALA A 232 -1.50 -8.49 9.43
N SER A 233 -0.71 -8.77 10.47
CA SER A 233 0.29 -7.81 10.93
C SER A 233 1.63 -7.94 10.22
N GLU A 234 1.82 -9.04 9.50
CA GLU A 234 3.05 -9.31 8.78
C GLU A 234 2.74 -9.68 7.33
N GLY A 235 3.52 -9.11 6.42
CA GLY A 235 3.45 -9.38 4.99
C GLY A 235 4.81 -9.23 4.32
N ASP A 236 5.01 -9.99 3.26
CA ASP A 236 6.24 -9.92 2.46
C ASP A 236 5.92 -9.39 1.06
N ALA A 237 6.86 -8.72 0.40
CA ALA A 237 6.76 -8.39 -1.02
C ALA A 237 7.74 -9.27 -1.80
N VAL A 238 7.19 -10.07 -2.72
CA VAL A 238 7.93 -11.15 -3.39
C VAL A 238 7.70 -11.07 -4.89
N TRP A 239 8.80 -11.09 -5.65
CA TRP A 239 8.75 -11.34 -7.09
C TRP A 239 9.06 -12.80 -7.40
N HIS A 240 8.26 -13.40 -8.26
CA HIS A 240 8.50 -14.73 -8.81
C HIS A 240 9.01 -14.62 -10.24
N TYR A 241 10.01 -15.44 -10.55
CA TYR A 241 10.67 -15.46 -11.84
C TYR A 241 10.59 -16.87 -12.42
N THR A 242 10.55 -16.98 -13.74
CA THR A 242 10.56 -18.29 -14.42
C THR A 242 11.95 -18.92 -14.48
N ASP A 243 13.01 -18.11 -14.45
CA ASP A 243 14.39 -18.52 -14.71
C ASP A 243 15.31 -18.50 -13.47
N ARG A 244 14.81 -18.00 -12.33
CA ARG A 244 15.54 -17.89 -11.06
C ARG A 244 14.61 -18.06 -9.86
N PRO A 245 15.14 -18.35 -8.65
CA PRO A 245 14.31 -18.43 -7.45
C PRO A 245 13.53 -17.14 -7.19
N ALA A 246 12.35 -17.27 -6.58
CA ALA A 246 11.58 -16.14 -6.09
C ALA A 246 12.41 -15.29 -5.12
N TRP A 247 12.20 -13.98 -5.16
CA TRP A 247 12.96 -13.02 -4.36
C TRP A 247 12.03 -12.17 -3.51
N THR A 248 12.12 -12.36 -2.18
CA THR A 248 11.54 -11.45 -1.19
C THR A 248 12.44 -10.22 -1.07
N TYR A 249 11.93 -9.07 -1.50
CA TYR A 249 12.65 -7.80 -1.43
C TYR A 249 12.13 -6.89 -0.32
N GLY A 250 10.94 -7.17 0.23
CA GLY A 250 10.34 -6.41 1.32
C GLY A 250 9.73 -7.32 2.38
N LYS A 251 9.87 -6.94 3.64
CA LYS A 251 9.10 -7.51 4.77
C LYS A 251 8.52 -6.37 5.56
N PHE A 252 7.28 -6.49 5.98
CA PHE A 252 6.53 -5.43 6.64
C PHE A 252 5.90 -5.96 7.92
N HIS A 253 6.02 -5.18 8.99
CA HIS A 253 5.38 -5.42 10.27
C HIS A 253 4.54 -4.20 10.67
N ILE A 254 3.21 -4.36 10.70
CA ILE A 254 2.27 -3.30 11.03
C ILE A 254 2.28 -3.07 12.55
N ARG A 255 2.52 -1.82 12.96
CA ARG A 255 2.45 -1.39 14.36
C ARG A 255 1.11 -0.79 14.72
N SER A 256 0.55 0.03 13.83
CA SER A 256 -0.74 0.68 14.07
C SER A 256 -1.47 0.95 12.76
N VAL A 257 -2.80 0.92 12.83
CA VAL A 257 -3.70 1.31 11.75
C VAL A 257 -4.79 2.20 12.32
N ARG A 258 -5.06 3.33 11.65
CA ARG A 258 -6.18 4.23 11.97
C ARG A 258 -6.98 4.49 10.71
N TYR A 259 -8.31 4.51 10.82
CA TYR A 259 -9.23 4.76 9.71
C TYR A 259 -9.97 6.07 9.90
N ASN A 260 -10.32 6.73 8.80
CA ASN A 260 -11.13 7.94 8.77
C ASN A 260 -10.60 9.02 9.72
N VAL A 261 -9.29 9.28 9.62
CA VAL A 261 -8.60 10.27 10.43
C VAL A 261 -8.97 11.67 9.93
N PRO A 262 -9.51 12.56 10.78
CA PRO A 262 -9.83 13.93 10.41
C PRO A 262 -8.59 14.69 9.94
N ALA A 263 -8.75 15.64 9.01
CA ALA A 263 -7.63 16.39 8.44
C ALA A 263 -6.67 17.01 9.48
N PRO A 264 -7.14 17.63 10.59
CA PRO A 264 -6.23 18.17 11.62
C PRO A 264 -5.43 17.11 12.41
N GLU A 265 -5.82 15.84 12.32
CA GLU A 265 -5.22 14.70 13.03
C GLU A 265 -4.42 13.76 12.12
N LEU A 266 -4.37 14.05 10.82
CA LEU A 266 -3.51 13.33 9.88
C LEU A 266 -2.04 13.59 10.24
N PRO A 267 -1.20 12.55 10.24
CA PRO A 267 0.17 12.71 10.65
C PRO A 267 1.02 13.32 9.54
N HIS A 268 1.89 14.22 9.95
CA HIS A 268 2.99 14.76 9.15
C HIS A 268 4.28 13.97 9.39
N ALA A 269 5.29 14.20 8.57
CA ALA A 269 6.56 13.48 8.56
C ALA A 269 7.27 13.44 9.92
N LYS A 270 7.03 14.43 10.80
CA LYS A 270 7.57 14.48 12.17
C LYS A 270 7.12 13.30 13.04
N ALA A 271 5.97 12.67 12.73
CA ALA A 271 5.48 11.50 13.45
C ALA A 271 6.36 10.27 13.20
N LEU A 272 7.04 10.23 12.05
CA LEU A 272 8.04 9.22 11.74
C LEU A 272 9.38 9.63 12.38
N ALA A 273 9.60 9.18 13.62
CA ALA A 273 10.87 9.38 14.33
C ALA A 273 12.04 8.82 13.50
N GLU A 274 13.20 9.47 13.57
CA GLU A 274 14.42 8.99 12.92
C GLU A 274 14.83 7.65 13.56
N GLY A 275 14.60 6.56 12.83
CA GLY A 275 14.99 5.24 13.26
C GLY A 275 16.50 5.19 13.53
N HIS A 276 16.87 4.94 14.78
CA HIS A 276 18.24 4.56 15.12
C HIS A 276 18.47 3.19 14.47
N ALA A 277 19.25 3.15 13.39
CA ALA A 277 19.77 1.90 12.87
C ALA A 277 20.73 1.34 13.94
N THR A 278 20.30 0.29 14.63
CA THR A 278 21.21 -0.53 15.44
C THR A 278 22.24 -1.14 14.49
N SER A 279 23.49 -1.01 14.96
CA SER A 279 24.76 -1.28 14.28
C SER A 279 24.92 -2.70 13.75
#